data_AF-A0A060BID3-F1
#
_entry.id   AF-A0A060BID3-F1
#
_cell.length_a   1.000
_cell.length_b   1.000
_cell.length_c   1.000
_cell.angle_alpha   90.00
_cell.angle_beta   90.00
_cell.angle_gamma   90.00
#
_symmetry.space_group_name_H-M   'P 1'
#
loop_
_entity.id
_entity.type
_entity.pdbx_description
1 polymer ?
#
loop_
_entity_poly.entity_id
_entity_poly.type
_entity_poly.pdbx_seq_one_letter_code
_entity_poly.pdbx_strand_id
1 'polypeptide(L)'
;MRGGACYLRDQDRLAGSVLTLALAVRNVVDWDLVTAEQAIRMATEIPARANHIDGYCGKILPGRDADLVILRDDLSVAATYVGGTAVGHTKD
;
A
#
# COMPACT_ATOMS: atom_id res chain seq x y z
N MET A 1 13.89 8.07 15.47
CA MET A 1 14.00 8.06 14.00
C MET A 1 15.06 9.06 13.59
N ARG A 2 15.79 8.78 12.51
CA ARG A 2 16.78 9.67 11.91
C ARG A 2 16.70 9.48 10.40
N GLY A 3 16.64 10.56 9.62
CA GLY A 3 16.69 10.49 8.14
C GLY A 3 15.64 9.56 7.50
N GLY A 4 14.41 9.49 8.02
CA GLY A 4 13.37 8.62 7.46
C GLY A 4 13.48 7.14 7.82
N ALA A 5 14.35 6.76 8.76
CA ALA A 5 14.49 5.39 9.25
C ALA A 5 14.31 5.30 10.78
N CYS A 6 13.78 4.16 11.25
CA CYS A 6 13.70 3.81 12.66
C CYS A 6 14.91 2.96 13.06
N TYR A 7 15.46 3.25 14.24
CA TYR A 7 16.64 2.58 14.78
C TYR A 7 16.35 2.13 16.21
N LEU A 8 17.02 1.06 16.63
CA LEU A 8 17.05 0.66 18.04
C LEU A 8 17.62 1.81 18.88
N ARG A 9 17.13 1.93 20.11
CA ARG A 9 17.57 2.98 21.03
C ARG A 9 19.09 2.87 21.23
N ASP A 10 19.77 4.01 21.12
CA ASP A 10 21.22 4.17 21.31
C ASP A 10 22.09 3.27 20.41
N GLN A 11 21.56 2.83 19.26
CA GLN A 11 22.28 2.01 18.28
C GLN A 11 22.02 2.51 16.85
N ASP A 12 22.91 2.13 15.93
CA ASP A 12 22.76 2.34 14.48
C ASP A 12 22.25 1.07 13.77
N ARG A 13 21.35 0.33 14.41
CA ARG A 13 20.68 -0.84 13.85
C ARG A 13 19.24 -0.51 13.51
N LEU A 14 18.81 -0.81 12.29
CA LEU A 14 17.43 -0.60 11.86
C LEU A 14 16.45 -1.40 12.72
N ALA A 15 15.35 -0.75 13.10
CA ALA A 15 14.28 -1.33 13.91
C ALA A 15 12.98 -1.42 13.09
N GLY A 16 13.06 -2.05 11.92
CA GLY A 16 11.96 -2.11 10.95
C GLY A 16 11.98 -0.96 9.94
N SER A 17 10.81 -0.62 9.44
CA SER A 17 10.61 0.48 8.48
C SER A 17 9.46 1.37 8.93
N VAL A 18 9.51 2.63 8.51
CA VAL A 18 8.42 3.60 8.66
C VAL A 18 7.67 3.85 7.34
N LEU A 19 7.99 3.04 6.32
CA LEU A 19 7.39 3.07 4.99
C LEU A 19 5.90 2.70 5.08
N THR A 20 5.04 3.49 4.44
CA THR A 20 3.64 3.14 4.20
C THR A 20 3.50 2.41 2.87
N LEU A 21 2.46 1.59 2.71
CA LEU A 21 2.26 0.81 1.48
C LEU A 21 2.05 1.71 0.25
N ALA A 22 1.34 2.83 0.40
CA ALA A 22 1.17 3.81 -0.68
C ALA A 22 2.51 4.43 -1.12
N LEU A 23 3.38 4.78 -0.16
CA LEU A 23 4.72 5.26 -0.48
C LEU A 23 5.57 4.17 -1.12
N ALA A 24 5.42 2.90 -0.72
CA ALA A 24 6.11 1.78 -1.35
C ALA A 24 5.72 1.61 -2.83
N VAL A 25 4.41 1.68 -3.13
CA VAL A 25 3.86 1.63 -4.50
C VAL A 25 4.42 2.79 -5.33
N ARG A 26 4.37 4.02 -4.80
CA ARG A 26 4.90 5.19 -5.51
C ARG A 26 6.41 5.07 -5.76
N ASN A 27 7.19 4.69 -4.75
CA ASN A 27 8.65 4.58 -4.87
C ASN A 27 9.09 3.64 -6.00
N VAL A 28 8.48 2.44 -6.13
CA VAL A 28 8.91 1.50 -7.17
C VAL A 28 8.53 1.96 -8.59
N VAL A 29 7.53 2.82 -8.71
CA VAL A 29 7.16 3.48 -9.97
C VAL A 29 8.11 4.66 -10.25
N ASP A 30 8.35 5.53 -9.28
CA ASP A 30 9.24 6.70 -9.39
C ASP A 30 10.70 6.30 -9.69
N TRP A 31 11.12 5.12 -9.22
CA TRP A 31 12.44 4.54 -9.51
C TRP A 31 12.50 3.81 -10.86
N ASP A 32 11.43 3.84 -11.65
CA ASP A 32 11.32 3.22 -12.97
C ASP A 32 11.58 1.70 -12.95
N LEU A 33 11.18 1.02 -11.87
CA LEU A 33 11.36 -0.43 -11.74
C LEU A 33 10.18 -1.22 -12.30
N VAL A 34 8.97 -0.66 -12.19
CA VAL A 34 7.71 -1.29 -12.59
C VAL A 34 6.68 -0.23 -13.00
N THR A 35 5.69 -0.63 -13.79
CA THR A 35 4.54 0.23 -14.09
C THR A 35 3.63 0.41 -12.87
N ALA A 36 2.78 1.44 -12.88
CA ALA A 36 1.78 1.64 -11.84
C ALA A 36 0.85 0.43 -11.65
N GLU A 37 0.42 -0.22 -12.74
CA GLU A 37 -0.39 -1.44 -12.69
C GLU A 37 0.36 -2.56 -11.94
N GLN A 38 1.62 -2.80 -12.30
CA GLN A 38 2.44 -3.83 -11.66
C GLN A 38 2.65 -3.53 -10.17
N ALA A 39 2.95 -2.28 -9.81
CA ALA A 39 3.12 -1.86 -8.42
C ALA A 39 1.84 -2.05 -7.59
N ILE A 40 0.68 -1.69 -8.13
CA ILE A 40 -0.62 -1.90 -7.47
C ILE A 40 -0.88 -3.39 -7.26
N ARG A 41 -0.60 -4.24 -8.25
CA ARG A 41 -0.73 -5.71 -8.11
C ARG A 41 0.24 -6.28 -7.08
N MET A 42 1.45 -5.75 -6.97
CA MET A 42 2.43 -6.12 -5.93
C MET A 42 1.93 -5.78 -4.53
N ALA A 43 1.13 -4.72 -4.37
CA ALA A 43 0.54 -4.32 -3.10
C ALA A 43 -0.80 -5.00 -2.78
N THR A 44 -1.43 -5.69 -3.75
CA THR A 44 -2.79 -6.22 -3.62
C THR A 44 -2.90 -7.69 -4.02
N GLU A 45 -3.04 -7.97 -5.31
CA GLU A 45 -3.31 -9.31 -5.85
C GLU A 45 -2.21 -10.33 -5.48
N ILE A 46 -0.93 -9.94 -5.63
CA ILE A 46 0.20 -10.82 -5.42
C ILE A 46 0.26 -11.32 -3.96
N PRO A 47 0.26 -10.45 -2.92
CA PRO A 47 0.27 -10.92 -1.54
C PRO A 47 -1.01 -11.68 -1.15
N ALA A 48 -2.17 -11.32 -1.71
CA ALA A 48 -3.39 -12.08 -1.47
C ALA A 48 -3.28 -13.53 -1.98
N ARG A 49 -2.75 -13.74 -3.19
CA ARG A 49 -2.50 -15.09 -3.73
C ARG A 49 -1.43 -15.84 -2.94
N ALA A 50 -0.34 -15.17 -2.58
CA ALA A 50 0.76 -15.78 -1.84
C ALA A 50 0.33 -16.30 -0.45
N ASN A 51 -0.71 -15.71 0.13
CA ASN A 51 -1.29 -16.12 1.40
C ASN A 51 -2.59 -16.91 1.25
N HIS A 52 -2.98 -17.30 0.03
CA HIS A 52 -4.20 -18.07 -0.26
C HIS A 52 -5.52 -17.40 0.22
N ILE A 53 -5.56 -16.06 0.21
CA ILE A 53 -6.73 -15.25 0.57
C ILE A 53 -7.29 -14.47 -0.62
N ASP A 54 -6.82 -14.76 -1.84
CA ASP A 54 -7.25 -14.07 -3.06
C ASP A 54 -8.69 -14.39 -3.48
N GLY A 55 -9.35 -15.36 -2.83
CA GLY A 55 -10.80 -15.55 -2.91
C GLY A 55 -11.60 -14.42 -2.25
N TYR A 56 -11.00 -13.72 -1.28
CA TYR A 56 -11.65 -12.67 -0.47
C TYR A 56 -11.18 -11.26 -0.89
N CYS A 57 -9.87 -11.04 -1.05
CA CYS A 57 -9.30 -9.72 -1.31
C CYS A 57 -8.29 -9.70 -2.47
N GLY A 58 -7.70 -8.52 -2.73
CA GLY A 58 -6.65 -8.34 -3.75
C GLY A 58 -7.14 -8.14 -5.19
N LYS A 59 -8.46 -8.17 -5.43
CA LYS A 59 -9.10 -7.88 -6.72
C LYS A 59 -10.44 -7.17 -6.51
N ILE A 60 -10.81 -6.31 -7.45
CA ILE A 60 -12.14 -5.69 -7.53
C ILE A 60 -13.02 -6.61 -8.38
N LEU A 61 -13.91 -7.37 -7.75
CA LEU A 61 -14.81 -8.32 -8.41
C LEU A 61 -16.19 -8.32 -7.71
N PRO A 62 -17.27 -8.65 -8.44
CA PRO A 62 -18.59 -8.82 -7.84
C PRO A 62 -18.60 -9.83 -6.69
N GLY A 63 -19.34 -9.52 -5.62
CA GLY A 63 -19.49 -10.39 -4.45
C GLY A 63 -18.36 -10.32 -3.42
N ARG A 64 -17.36 -9.43 -3.61
CA ARG A 64 -16.32 -9.16 -2.61
C ARG A 64 -16.65 -7.92 -1.77
N ASP A 65 -16.04 -7.83 -0.59
CA ASP A 65 -16.10 -6.63 0.23
C ASP A 65 -15.53 -5.43 -0.54
N ALA A 66 -16.19 -4.29 -0.42
CA ALA A 66 -15.77 -3.04 -1.06
C ALA A 66 -14.64 -2.35 -0.27
N ASP A 67 -13.54 -3.10 -0.08
CA ASP A 67 -12.28 -2.62 0.47
C ASP A 67 -11.45 -2.00 -0.66
N LEU A 68 -11.51 -0.67 -0.76
CA LEU A 68 -10.97 0.08 -1.89
C LEU A 68 -10.06 1.20 -1.41
N VAL A 69 -8.98 1.43 -2.15
CA VAL A 69 -8.14 2.61 -2.01
C VAL A 69 -8.25 3.40 -3.30
N ILE A 70 -8.66 4.66 -3.17
CA ILE A 70 -8.71 5.60 -4.29
C ILE A 70 -7.37 6.33 -4.33
N LEU A 71 -6.66 6.20 -5.44
CA LEU A 71 -5.39 6.87 -5.68
C LEU A 71 -5.59 8.07 -6.61
N ARG A 72 -4.81 9.13 -6.38
CA ARG A 72 -4.62 10.20 -7.36
C ARG A 72 -3.60 9.76 -8.42
N ASP A 73 -3.45 10.55 -9.48
CA ASP A 73 -2.51 10.28 -10.58
C ASP A 73 -1.04 10.17 -10.10
N ASP A 74 -0.69 10.83 -9.00
CA ASP A 74 0.64 10.75 -8.35
C ASP A 74 0.78 9.57 -7.38
N LEU A 75 -0.19 8.64 -7.38
CA LEU A 75 -0.28 7.48 -6.50
C LEU A 75 -0.40 7.82 -5.00
N SER A 76 -0.71 9.06 -4.65
CA SER A 76 -1.14 9.42 -3.29
C SER A 76 -2.55 8.94 -3.00
N VAL A 77 -2.86 8.65 -1.73
CA VAL A 77 -4.20 8.19 -1.33
C VAL A 77 -5.16 9.37 -1.22
N ALA A 78 -6.25 9.32 -1.98
CA ALA A 78 -7.35 10.27 -1.90
C ALA A 78 -8.42 9.84 -0.88
N ALA A 79 -8.75 8.55 -0.84
CA ALA A 79 -9.74 8.00 0.07
C ALA A 79 -9.52 6.50 0.29
N THR A 80 -9.99 6.01 1.43
CA THR A 80 -10.07 4.59 1.73
C THR A 80 -11.48 4.20 2.13
N TYR A 81 -11.95 3.09 1.55
CA TYR A 81 -13.22 2.45 1.87
C TYR A 81 -12.95 1.08 2.47
N VAL A 82 -13.67 0.72 3.54
CA VAL A 82 -13.66 -0.60 4.15
C VAL A 82 -15.10 -1.09 4.22
N GLY A 83 -15.40 -2.24 3.60
CA GLY A 83 -16.76 -2.75 3.46
C GLY A 83 -17.72 -1.75 2.78
N GLY A 84 -17.21 -0.88 1.89
CA GLY A 84 -17.98 0.17 1.24
C GLY A 84 -18.20 1.44 2.08
N THR A 85 -17.71 1.48 3.32
CA THR A 85 -17.78 2.67 4.18
C THR A 85 -16.49 3.47 4.09
N ALA A 86 -16.58 4.77 3.85
CA ALA A 86 -15.41 5.65 3.86
C ALA A 86 -14.84 5.75 5.29
N VAL A 87 -13.55 5.43 5.48
CA VAL A 87 -12.90 5.40 6.81
C VAL A 87 -11.78 6.43 6.99
N GLY A 88 -11.46 7.20 5.94
CA GLY A 88 -10.52 8.30 6.06
C GLY A 88 -10.05 8.88 4.73
N HIS A 89 -9.43 10.05 4.85
CA HIS A 89 -8.65 10.74 3.82
C HIS A 89 -7.27 11.02 4.42
N THR A 90 -6.20 10.72 3.70
CA THR A 90 -4.87 11.20 4.12
C THR A 90 -4.88 12.72 3.91
N LYS A 91 -4.75 13.49 4.99
CA LYS A 91 -4.49 14.94 4.87
C LYS A 91 -3.14 15.10 4.15
N ASP A 92 -3.15 15.94 3.13
CA ASP A 92 -1.95 16.39 2.42
C ASP A 92 -0.87 16.90 3.40
#